data_AF-A0A960XLT4-F1
#
_entry.id   AF-A0A960XLT4-F1
#
_cell.length_a   1.000
_cell.length_b   1.000
_cell.length_c   1.000
_cell.angle_alpha   90.00
_cell.angle_beta   90.00
_cell.angle_gamma   90.00
#
_symmetry.space_group_name_H-M   'P 1'
#
loop_
_entity.id
_entity.type
_entity.pdbx_description
1 polymer ?
#
loop_
_entity_poly.entity_id
_entity_poly.type
_entity_poly.pdbx_seq_one_letter_code
_entity_poly.pdbx_strand_id
1 'polypeptide(L)'
;PYDLVRETFQGLSSGASFEDAWGQFLHDGFLAGSAATPVTVGDVDVAGALPELPVAAAPTVNALDVVIHRDPKLDDGRYANNGWLQELPDPMTKITWDNVVVLSKRTADALGIRVVDENKLNLRVPVVKVEVDGRSIEGPAWIQPVFADHTVGLALGFGRKRAGRVAQGAGFDAYPLRTTKARHLASGAKLSLTGRTYPLSCTQDHWFMMGRPIVREANLDEYRQDPHFAQAMDLEHPPSMKPIYPNPLDKLAEESLHQWGMSVDLTKCVGCSACVIACQSENNIPIVGKEQVRRNREMHWLRIDRYFTGSIEDPQVINQPMMCQHCESAPCENVCPVNATVHDPEGLNLMVYNRCVGTRYCSNNCPYKVRRFNFFDYNRRPLNRLYQSPLTSSTDGEWEMKRWFKDPDRGSKPQDEWDLLKLAHNPDVTVRMRGVMEKCTFCVQRIEQAKIACKVKARDSGDITVADGDVRTACQQACPAEAIVFGNLKDPHSRVSGARGQDRTYVVLDHLAVKPRVTYQARVRNPNALMPDYRETPLSTQEFLDEGGTLHHPHGAHEGGNGEAHATADADAGEKGGH
;
A
#
# COMPACT_ATOMS: atom_id res chain seq x y z
N PRO A 1 -36.19 0.18 -18.76
CA PRO A 1 -34.81 -0.36 -18.89
C PRO A 1 -34.71 -1.86 -18.59
N TYR A 2 -35.30 -2.35 -17.50
CA TYR A 2 -35.30 -3.77 -17.14
C TYR A 2 -35.88 -4.68 -18.24
N ASP A 3 -37.07 -4.36 -18.75
CA ASP A 3 -37.73 -5.19 -19.76
C ASP A 3 -36.94 -5.29 -21.07
N LEU A 4 -36.27 -4.21 -21.49
CA LEU A 4 -35.41 -4.18 -22.69
C LEU A 4 -34.18 -5.08 -22.56
N VAL A 5 -33.58 -5.13 -21.36
CA VAL A 5 -32.46 -6.04 -21.07
C VAL A 5 -32.97 -7.48 -21.14
N ARG A 6 -34.12 -7.74 -20.52
CA ARG A 6 -34.74 -9.07 -20.51
C ARG A 6 -35.06 -9.55 -21.92
N GLU A 7 -35.63 -8.71 -22.78
CA GLU A 7 -35.88 -8.98 -24.20
C GLU A 7 -34.59 -9.34 -24.96
N THR A 8 -33.49 -8.61 -24.73
CA THR A 8 -32.20 -8.91 -25.34
C THR A 8 -31.68 -10.29 -24.91
N PHE A 9 -31.81 -10.63 -23.62
CA PHE A 9 -31.39 -11.92 -23.08
C PHE A 9 -32.28 -13.09 -23.52
N GLN A 10 -33.56 -12.86 -23.82
CA GLN A 10 -34.43 -13.87 -24.44
C GLN A 10 -33.86 -14.34 -25.78
N GLY A 11 -33.23 -13.44 -26.54
CA GLY A 11 -32.54 -13.79 -27.79
C GLY A 11 -31.21 -14.53 -27.61
N LEU A 12 -30.64 -14.54 -26.41
CA LEU A 12 -29.35 -15.19 -26.08
C LEU A 12 -29.52 -16.54 -25.37
N SER A 13 -30.66 -16.76 -24.70
CA SER A 13 -30.96 -18.04 -24.04
C SER A 13 -31.30 -19.12 -25.07
N SER A 14 -30.56 -20.23 -25.05
CA SER A 14 -30.90 -21.45 -25.81
C SER A 14 -31.03 -22.63 -24.84
N GLY A 15 -32.22 -23.22 -24.77
CA GLY A 15 -32.57 -24.27 -23.79
C GLY A 15 -33.10 -23.74 -22.44
N ALA A 16 -33.62 -24.67 -21.61
CA ALA A 16 -34.37 -24.43 -20.36
C ALA A 16 -35.55 -23.44 -20.50
N SER A 17 -36.34 -23.25 -19.44
CA SER A 17 -37.27 -22.13 -19.40
C SER A 17 -36.47 -20.81 -19.30
N PHE A 18 -36.89 -19.77 -20.00
CA PHE A 18 -36.20 -18.48 -19.96
C PHE A 18 -36.06 -17.93 -18.53
N GLU A 19 -37.06 -18.20 -17.67
CA GLU A 19 -37.04 -17.76 -16.27
C GLU A 19 -35.92 -18.42 -15.45
N ASP A 20 -35.68 -19.72 -15.66
CA ASP A 20 -34.62 -20.44 -14.94
C ASP A 20 -33.24 -19.96 -15.41
N ALA A 21 -33.06 -19.79 -16.72
CA ALA A 21 -31.81 -19.29 -17.29
C ALA A 21 -31.52 -17.85 -16.88
N TRP A 22 -32.55 -16.99 -16.87
CA TRP A 22 -32.45 -15.62 -16.39
C TRP A 22 -32.16 -15.57 -14.89
N GLY A 23 -32.83 -16.39 -14.10
CA GLY A 23 -32.59 -16.53 -12.67
C GLY A 23 -31.15 -16.97 -12.36
N GLN A 24 -30.65 -17.98 -13.07
CA GLN A 24 -29.28 -18.44 -12.92
C GLN A 24 -28.26 -17.37 -13.34
N PHE A 25 -28.50 -16.68 -14.45
CA PHE A 25 -27.64 -15.57 -14.89
C PHE A 25 -27.57 -14.44 -13.85
N LEU A 26 -28.71 -14.05 -13.28
CA LEU A 26 -28.75 -13.03 -12.23
C LEU A 26 -28.09 -13.50 -10.94
N HIS A 27 -28.18 -14.79 -10.61
CA HIS A 27 -27.52 -15.38 -9.45
C HIS A 27 -26.00 -15.44 -9.61
N ASP A 28 -25.50 -15.96 -10.74
CA ASP A 28 -24.07 -16.16 -10.98
C ASP A 28 -23.33 -14.89 -11.43
N GLY A 29 -24.06 -13.95 -12.06
CA GLY A 29 -23.54 -12.66 -12.55
C GLY A 29 -22.85 -12.73 -13.91
N PHE A 30 -22.76 -13.89 -14.56
CA PHE A 30 -22.22 -14.06 -15.90
C PHE A 30 -22.97 -15.16 -16.67
N LEU A 31 -22.92 -15.12 -18.00
CA LEU A 31 -23.53 -16.15 -18.86
C LEU A 31 -22.48 -17.21 -19.23
N ALA A 32 -22.67 -18.44 -18.76
CA ALA A 32 -21.79 -19.55 -19.13
C ALA A 32 -21.84 -19.81 -20.65
N GLY A 33 -20.69 -20.10 -21.26
CA GLY A 33 -20.60 -20.40 -22.69
C GLY A 33 -20.65 -19.19 -23.63
N SER A 34 -20.75 -17.96 -23.11
CA SER A 34 -20.78 -16.73 -23.94
C SER A 34 -19.39 -16.20 -24.32
N ALA A 35 -18.34 -17.03 -24.21
CA ALA A 35 -16.98 -16.61 -24.57
C ALA A 35 -16.85 -16.39 -26.08
N ALA A 36 -16.09 -15.37 -26.49
CA ALA A 36 -15.84 -15.10 -27.91
C ALA A 36 -15.10 -16.28 -28.57
N THR A 37 -15.50 -16.64 -29.80
CA THR A 37 -14.86 -17.73 -30.55
C THR A 37 -13.41 -17.39 -30.86
N PRO A 38 -12.44 -18.26 -30.52
CA PRO A 38 -11.04 -18.05 -30.89
C PRO A 38 -10.87 -17.97 -32.40
N VAL A 39 -10.15 -16.96 -32.88
CA VAL A 39 -9.79 -16.84 -34.30
C VAL A 39 -8.47 -17.56 -34.53
N THR A 40 -8.43 -18.45 -35.51
CA THR A 40 -7.19 -19.06 -35.98
C THR A 40 -6.40 -18.01 -36.78
N VAL A 41 -5.19 -17.68 -36.31
CA VAL A 41 -4.29 -16.78 -37.03
C VAL A 41 -3.81 -17.52 -38.28
N GLY A 42 -4.17 -17.02 -39.48
CA GLY A 42 -3.59 -17.49 -40.74
C GLY A 42 -2.16 -16.97 -40.94
N ASP A 43 -1.48 -17.41 -42.01
CA ASP A 43 -0.14 -16.92 -42.36
C ASP A 43 -0.18 -15.39 -42.53
N VAL A 44 0.31 -14.67 -41.52
CA VAL A 44 0.44 -13.22 -41.56
C VAL A 44 1.60 -12.92 -42.50
N ASP A 45 1.35 -12.17 -43.57
CA ASP A 45 2.41 -11.62 -44.42
C ASP A 45 3.18 -10.52 -43.67
N VAL A 46 4.08 -10.95 -42.79
CA VAL A 46 4.95 -10.07 -42.00
C VAL A 46 5.86 -9.26 -42.92
N ALA A 47 6.26 -9.82 -44.07
CA ALA A 47 7.15 -9.17 -45.02
C ALA A 47 6.47 -7.98 -45.73
N GLY A 48 5.18 -8.10 -46.05
CA GLY A 48 4.37 -7.00 -46.60
C GLY A 48 4.07 -5.87 -45.61
N ALA A 49 4.09 -6.14 -44.30
CA ALA A 49 3.74 -5.17 -43.25
C ALA A 49 4.94 -4.36 -42.70
N LEU A 50 6.18 -4.83 -42.87
CA LEU A 50 7.40 -4.21 -42.34
C LEU A 50 7.77 -2.84 -42.96
N PRO A 51 7.59 -2.58 -44.28
CA PRO A 51 8.04 -1.33 -44.90
C PRO A 51 7.27 -0.06 -44.48
N GLU A 52 6.09 -0.20 -43.87
CA GLU A 52 5.23 0.93 -43.51
C GLU A 52 5.41 1.45 -42.07
N LEU A 53 6.37 0.91 -41.31
CA LEU A 53 6.62 1.37 -39.93
C LEU A 53 7.66 2.51 -39.93
N PRO A 54 7.25 3.78 -39.77
CA PRO A 54 8.19 4.88 -39.65
C PRO A 54 9.06 4.68 -38.39
N VAL A 55 10.37 4.61 -38.57
CA VAL A 55 11.32 4.62 -37.45
C VAL A 55 11.35 6.05 -36.88
N ALA A 56 10.78 6.23 -35.70
CA ALA A 56 10.84 7.51 -35.00
C ALA A 56 12.29 7.81 -34.57
N ALA A 57 12.70 9.07 -34.66
CA ALA A 57 14.00 9.51 -34.16
C ALA A 57 14.07 9.37 -32.64
N ALA A 58 15.23 9.02 -32.11
CA ALA A 58 15.43 8.91 -30.66
C ALA A 58 15.25 10.28 -29.97
N PRO A 59 14.65 10.33 -28.77
CA PRO A 59 14.45 11.58 -28.06
C PRO A 59 15.77 12.17 -27.57
N THR A 60 15.84 13.49 -27.50
CA THR A 60 17.00 14.24 -27.00
C THR A 60 16.57 15.29 -25.99
N VAL A 61 17.52 15.89 -25.26
CA VAL A 61 17.23 16.97 -24.29
C VAL A 61 16.47 18.17 -24.90
N ASN A 62 16.64 18.42 -26.20
CA ASN A 62 15.99 19.52 -26.92
C ASN A 62 14.72 19.10 -27.67
N ALA A 63 14.43 17.80 -27.73
CA ALA A 63 13.31 17.19 -28.42
C ALA A 63 12.88 15.94 -27.63
N LEU A 64 12.17 16.17 -26.53
CA LEU A 64 11.77 15.13 -25.59
C LEU A 64 10.55 14.35 -26.13
N ASP A 65 10.40 13.11 -25.67
CA ASP A 65 9.17 12.34 -25.85
C ASP A 65 8.21 12.58 -24.68
N VAL A 66 6.92 12.73 -24.99
CA VAL A 66 5.85 12.91 -24.00
C VAL A 66 4.95 11.69 -24.03
N VAL A 67 5.01 10.91 -22.96
CA VAL A 67 4.17 9.74 -22.75
C VAL A 67 2.92 10.16 -21.99
N ILE A 68 1.78 10.06 -22.66
CA ILE A 68 0.46 10.36 -22.11
C ILE A 68 -0.19 9.04 -21.70
N HIS A 69 -0.36 8.87 -20.39
CA HIS A 69 -0.92 7.65 -19.83
C HIS A 69 -2.14 7.94 -18.95
N ARG A 70 -2.90 6.89 -18.69
CA ARG A 70 -4.01 6.95 -17.74
C ARG A 70 -3.46 6.87 -16.32
N ASP A 71 -4.04 7.64 -15.41
CA ASP A 71 -3.67 7.54 -14.00
C ASP A 71 -4.20 6.21 -13.43
N PRO A 72 -3.40 5.46 -12.64
CA PRO A 72 -3.84 4.16 -12.11
C PRO A 72 -5.02 4.27 -11.14
N LYS A 73 -5.31 5.45 -10.60
CA LYS A 73 -6.37 5.71 -9.62
C LYS A 73 -7.59 6.35 -10.26
N LEU A 74 -7.39 7.28 -11.20
CA LEU A 74 -8.47 8.06 -11.82
C LEU A 74 -8.83 7.63 -13.26
N ASP A 75 -8.04 6.75 -13.86
CA ASP A 75 -8.17 6.30 -15.26
C ASP A 75 -8.13 7.49 -16.25
N ASP A 76 -9.28 7.83 -16.83
CA ASP A 76 -9.46 8.97 -17.74
C ASP A 76 -10.03 10.23 -17.06
N GLY A 77 -10.22 10.19 -15.74
CA GLY A 77 -10.82 11.26 -14.95
C GLY A 77 -12.31 11.11 -14.70
N ARG A 78 -12.96 10.03 -15.16
CA ARG A 78 -14.35 9.71 -14.80
C ARG A 78 -14.54 9.55 -13.29
N TYR A 79 -13.51 9.09 -12.59
CA TYR A 79 -13.51 8.90 -11.14
C TYR A 79 -12.91 10.08 -10.34
N ALA A 80 -12.60 11.21 -10.98
CA ALA A 80 -11.92 12.33 -10.33
C ALA A 80 -12.66 12.88 -9.10
N ASN A 81 -13.99 12.76 -9.04
CA ASN A 81 -14.78 13.21 -7.88
C ASN A 81 -14.81 12.19 -6.71
N ASN A 82 -14.10 11.07 -6.82
CA ASN A 82 -14.01 10.08 -5.76
C ASN A 82 -12.85 10.44 -4.81
N GLY A 83 -13.18 10.84 -3.59
CA GLY A 83 -12.17 11.25 -2.60
C GLY A 83 -11.27 10.11 -2.12
N TRP A 84 -11.75 8.85 -2.11
CA TRP A 84 -10.89 7.70 -1.80
C TRP A 84 -9.76 7.56 -2.83
N LEU A 85 -10.07 7.72 -4.12
CA LEU A 85 -9.08 7.60 -5.20
C LEU A 85 -8.16 8.82 -5.33
N GLN A 86 -8.62 10.00 -4.91
CA GLN A 86 -7.79 11.20 -4.86
C GLN A 86 -6.76 11.16 -3.72
N GLU A 87 -7.17 10.69 -2.53
CA GLU A 87 -6.26 10.50 -1.39
C GLU A 87 -5.33 9.30 -1.58
N LEU A 88 -5.74 8.28 -2.33
CA LEU A 88 -4.93 7.10 -2.59
C LEU A 88 -3.55 7.50 -3.15
N PRO A 89 -2.44 7.08 -2.53
CA PRO A 89 -1.11 7.33 -3.06
C PRO A 89 -0.89 6.63 -4.40
N ASP A 90 -0.35 7.36 -5.36
CA ASP A 90 0.12 6.75 -6.61
C ASP A 90 1.17 5.65 -6.31
N PRO A 91 1.11 4.47 -6.96
CA PRO A 91 2.00 3.35 -6.63
C PRO A 91 3.49 3.68 -6.66
N MET A 92 3.92 4.56 -7.58
CA MET A 92 5.33 4.88 -7.80
C MET A 92 5.76 6.16 -7.09
N THR A 93 5.06 7.26 -7.35
CA THR A 93 5.41 8.60 -6.84
C THR A 93 4.94 8.82 -5.41
N LYS A 94 3.95 8.05 -4.93
CA LYS A 94 3.28 8.20 -3.62
C LYS A 94 2.58 9.54 -3.43
N ILE A 95 2.34 10.26 -4.52
CA ILE A 95 1.62 11.54 -4.57
C ILE A 95 0.12 11.30 -4.47
N THR A 96 -0.52 12.24 -3.77
CA THR A 96 -1.96 12.29 -3.51
C THR A 96 -2.51 13.63 -4.02
N TRP A 97 -3.77 13.67 -4.45
CA TRP A 97 -4.49 14.88 -4.88
C TRP A 97 -3.95 15.64 -6.10
N ASP A 98 -2.80 15.26 -6.66
CA ASP A 98 -2.18 15.89 -7.82
C ASP A 98 -1.66 14.85 -8.82
N ASN A 99 -1.63 15.22 -10.10
CA ASN A 99 -0.70 14.67 -11.08
C ASN A 99 0.55 15.56 -11.18
N VAL A 100 1.63 14.99 -11.71
CA VAL A 100 2.92 15.63 -11.89
C VAL A 100 3.46 15.39 -13.30
N VAL A 101 4.35 16.28 -13.72
CA VAL A 101 5.19 16.10 -14.91
C VAL A 101 6.38 15.25 -14.49
N VAL A 102 6.35 13.96 -14.81
CA VAL A 102 7.37 13.00 -14.39
C VAL A 102 8.56 13.03 -15.34
N LEU A 103 9.78 13.05 -14.79
CA LEU A 103 11.02 13.00 -15.59
C LEU A 103 12.13 12.25 -14.86
N SER A 104 13.10 11.74 -15.61
CA SER A 104 14.29 11.09 -15.07
C SER A 104 15.21 12.10 -14.38
N LYS A 105 16.05 11.61 -13.46
CA LYS A 105 17.08 12.45 -12.83
C LYS A 105 18.03 13.05 -13.85
N ARG A 106 18.51 12.25 -14.81
CA ARG A 106 19.45 12.71 -15.85
C ARG A 106 18.86 13.81 -16.72
N THR A 107 17.59 13.68 -17.09
CA THR A 107 16.86 14.71 -17.85
C THR A 107 16.66 15.98 -17.02
N ALA A 108 16.30 15.83 -15.74
CA ALA A 108 16.17 16.96 -14.81
C ALA A 108 17.51 17.68 -14.63
N ASP A 109 18.60 16.93 -14.52
CA ASP A 109 19.97 17.44 -14.38
C ASP A 109 20.40 18.25 -15.59
N ALA A 110 20.17 17.74 -16.80
CA ALA A 110 20.47 18.43 -18.05
C ALA A 110 19.65 19.72 -18.27
N LEU A 111 18.41 19.78 -17.74
CA LEU A 111 17.52 20.93 -17.87
C LEU A 111 17.56 21.89 -16.68
N GLY A 112 18.41 21.64 -15.68
CA GLY A 112 18.53 22.48 -14.48
C GLY A 112 17.30 22.45 -13.56
N ILE A 113 16.48 21.39 -13.62
CA ILE A 113 15.29 21.22 -12.79
C ILE A 113 15.69 20.57 -11.47
N ARG A 114 15.43 21.24 -10.34
CA ARG A 114 15.73 20.75 -8.99
C ARG A 114 14.53 20.92 -8.07
N VAL A 115 14.41 20.05 -7.08
CA VAL A 115 13.46 20.23 -5.97
C VAL A 115 13.86 21.51 -5.22
N VAL A 116 12.88 22.35 -4.88
CA VAL A 116 13.14 23.68 -4.27
C VAL A 116 13.20 23.59 -2.75
N ASP A 117 12.31 22.82 -2.16
CA ASP A 117 12.28 22.57 -0.72
C ASP A 117 11.94 21.09 -0.51
N GLU A 118 12.86 20.36 0.12
CA GLU A 118 12.73 18.93 0.43
C GLU A 118 12.06 18.70 1.80
N ASN A 119 11.80 19.75 2.59
CA ASN A 119 11.10 19.62 3.85
C ASN A 119 9.68 19.12 3.60
N LYS A 120 9.31 17.96 4.15
CA LYS A 120 7.98 17.37 3.92
C LYS A 120 6.82 18.32 4.21
N LEU A 121 6.88 19.09 5.30
CA LEU A 121 5.81 20.02 5.67
C LEU A 121 5.64 21.14 4.63
N ASN A 122 6.64 21.34 3.80
CA ASN A 122 6.66 22.31 2.72
C ASN A 122 7.35 21.76 1.45
N LEU A 123 7.03 20.52 1.03
CA LEU A 123 7.62 19.95 -0.17
C LEU A 123 7.21 20.81 -1.38
N ARG A 124 8.19 21.48 -1.99
CA ARG A 124 7.95 22.38 -3.13
C ARG A 124 8.80 21.99 -4.32
N VAL A 125 8.13 21.87 -5.46
CA VAL A 125 8.77 21.57 -6.74
C VAL A 125 8.56 22.71 -7.73
N PRO A 126 9.46 22.88 -8.73
CA PRO A 126 9.27 23.88 -9.76
C PRO A 126 8.10 23.50 -10.68
N VAL A 127 7.42 24.52 -11.19
CA VAL A 127 6.40 24.35 -12.24
C VAL A 127 7.09 24.50 -13.60
N VAL A 128 6.95 23.48 -14.43
CA VAL A 128 7.50 23.43 -15.79
C VAL A 128 6.38 23.59 -16.82
N LYS A 129 6.72 24.24 -17.94
CA LYS A 129 5.89 24.31 -19.13
C LYS A 129 6.34 23.23 -20.10
N VAL A 130 5.42 22.36 -20.50
CA VAL A 130 5.63 21.36 -21.55
C VAL A 130 4.98 21.89 -22.82
N GLU A 131 5.74 22.01 -23.91
CA GLU A 131 5.26 22.51 -25.19
C GLU A 131 5.54 21.52 -26.33
N VAL A 132 4.49 21.14 -27.07
CA VAL A 132 4.54 20.21 -28.21
C VAL A 132 3.57 20.69 -29.28
N ASP A 133 4.00 20.77 -30.53
CA ASP A 133 3.17 21.15 -31.68
C ASP A 133 2.33 22.42 -31.46
N GLY A 134 2.93 23.45 -30.84
CA GLY A 134 2.27 24.73 -30.54
C GLY A 134 1.23 24.68 -29.43
N ARG A 135 1.06 23.54 -28.75
CA ARG A 135 0.22 23.39 -27.56
C ARG A 135 1.10 23.33 -26.32
N SER A 136 0.61 23.89 -25.22
CA SER A 136 1.36 23.86 -23.97
C SER A 136 0.49 23.64 -22.76
N ILE A 137 1.07 22.98 -21.77
CA ILE A 137 0.51 22.84 -20.43
C ILE A 137 1.57 23.20 -19.39
N GLU A 138 1.13 23.49 -18.18
CA GLU A 138 2.03 23.75 -17.05
C GLU A 138 1.69 22.80 -15.91
N GLY A 139 2.71 22.24 -15.28
CA GLY A 139 2.53 21.30 -14.18
C GLY A 139 3.75 21.23 -13.25
N PRO A 140 3.57 20.78 -12.00
CA PRO A 140 4.66 20.52 -11.08
C PRO A 140 5.58 19.42 -11.60
N ALA A 141 6.89 19.67 -11.65
CA ALA A 141 7.89 18.69 -12.06
C ALA A 141 8.20 17.72 -10.92
N TRP A 142 8.24 16.42 -11.23
CA TRP A 142 8.60 15.37 -10.28
C TRP A 142 9.72 14.50 -10.84
N ILE A 143 10.83 14.47 -10.11
CA ILE A 143 11.99 13.66 -10.48
C ILE A 143 11.75 12.25 -9.96
N GLN A 144 11.54 11.32 -10.89
CA GLN A 144 11.21 9.94 -10.58
C GLN A 144 12.40 9.02 -10.90
N PRO A 145 12.92 8.29 -9.91
CA PRO A 145 13.86 7.21 -10.16
C PRO A 145 13.19 6.16 -11.05
N VAL A 146 13.96 5.48 -11.91
CA VAL A 146 13.48 4.51 -12.93
C VAL A 146 12.79 5.14 -14.16
N PHE A 147 12.62 6.46 -14.23
CA PHE A 147 11.97 7.04 -15.42
C PHE A 147 12.94 7.12 -16.61
N ALA A 148 12.43 6.85 -17.82
CA ALA A 148 13.24 6.86 -19.03
C ALA A 148 13.83 8.25 -19.32
N ASP A 149 15.06 8.27 -19.82
CA ASP A 149 15.73 9.51 -20.19
C ASP A 149 15.08 10.19 -21.39
N HIS A 150 15.21 11.51 -21.44
CA HIS A 150 14.66 12.37 -22.48
C HIS A 150 13.15 12.20 -22.71
N THR A 151 12.45 11.70 -21.68
CA THR A 151 11.03 11.38 -21.71
C THR A 151 10.32 12.11 -20.57
N VAL A 152 9.08 12.51 -20.82
CA VAL A 152 8.19 13.18 -19.89
C VAL A 152 6.90 12.38 -19.75
N GLY A 153 6.55 11.98 -18.53
CA GLY A 153 5.30 11.30 -18.22
C GLY A 153 4.20 12.28 -17.81
N LEU A 154 3.03 12.14 -18.42
CA LEU A 154 1.84 12.93 -18.10
C LEU A 154 0.63 12.03 -17.85
N ALA A 155 0.14 12.04 -16.61
CA ALA A 155 -1.06 11.33 -16.21
C ALA A 155 -2.33 12.12 -16.56
N LEU A 156 -3.30 11.45 -17.18
CA LEU A 156 -4.64 11.97 -17.47
C LEU A 156 -5.56 11.90 -16.24
N GLY A 157 -6.67 12.65 -16.30
CA GLY A 157 -7.79 12.52 -15.37
C GLY A 157 -7.90 13.61 -14.28
N PHE A 158 -6.90 14.47 -14.18
CA PHE A 158 -6.86 15.63 -13.28
C PHE A 158 -7.22 16.94 -13.99
N GLY A 159 -7.23 18.07 -13.26
CA GLY A 159 -7.46 19.41 -13.83
C GLY A 159 -8.91 19.69 -14.25
N ARG A 160 -9.86 18.84 -13.89
CA ARG A 160 -11.27 18.97 -14.29
C ARG A 160 -11.93 20.16 -13.57
N LYS A 161 -12.35 21.17 -14.33
CA LYS A 161 -13.00 22.39 -13.80
C LYS A 161 -14.44 22.20 -13.32
N ARG A 162 -15.14 21.17 -13.83
CA ARG A 162 -16.55 20.87 -13.55
C ARG A 162 -16.74 19.40 -13.20
N ALA A 163 -16.08 18.95 -12.13
CA ALA A 163 -16.09 17.55 -11.71
C ALA A 163 -16.59 17.34 -10.27
N GLY A 164 -17.30 18.31 -9.69
CA GLY A 164 -17.87 18.20 -8.35
C GLY A 164 -16.99 18.81 -7.26
N ARG A 165 -17.23 18.41 -6.00
CA ARG A 165 -16.64 19.04 -4.81
C ARG A 165 -15.22 18.57 -4.50
N VAL A 166 -14.84 17.39 -4.98
CA VAL A 166 -13.54 16.76 -4.67
C VAL A 166 -12.49 17.11 -5.73
N ALA A 167 -12.83 16.98 -7.01
CA ALA A 167 -11.90 17.12 -8.13
C ALA A 167 -11.48 18.57 -8.43
N GLN A 168 -12.22 19.55 -7.91
CA GLN A 168 -11.98 20.95 -8.23
C GLN A 168 -10.65 21.43 -7.63
N GLY A 169 -9.70 21.78 -8.49
CA GLY A 169 -8.36 22.23 -8.08
C GLY A 169 -7.35 21.10 -7.84
N ALA A 170 -7.72 19.84 -8.11
CA ALA A 170 -6.80 18.70 -8.07
C ALA A 170 -5.99 18.61 -9.36
N GLY A 171 -4.65 18.70 -9.25
CA GLY A 171 -3.72 18.59 -10.38
C GLY A 171 -3.95 19.57 -11.54
N PHE A 172 -3.40 19.23 -12.70
CA PHE A 172 -3.51 19.98 -13.96
C PHE A 172 -4.07 19.10 -15.08
N ASP A 173 -4.64 19.74 -16.11
CA ASP A 173 -5.23 19.05 -17.25
C ASP A 173 -4.16 18.76 -18.32
N ALA A 174 -3.88 17.48 -18.56
CA ALA A 174 -2.94 17.02 -19.58
C ALA A 174 -3.61 16.69 -20.93
N TYR A 175 -4.95 16.68 -21.01
CA TYR A 175 -5.67 16.42 -22.26
C TYR A 175 -5.32 17.38 -23.41
N PRO A 176 -4.99 18.67 -23.19
CA PRO A 176 -4.61 19.56 -24.29
C PRO A 176 -3.44 19.07 -25.15
N LEU A 177 -2.51 18.27 -24.59
CA LEU A 177 -1.40 17.69 -25.37
C LEU A 177 -1.78 16.41 -26.11
N ARG A 178 -2.92 15.79 -25.78
CA ARG A 178 -3.38 14.56 -26.42
C ARG A 178 -4.13 14.88 -27.71
N THR A 179 -3.60 14.42 -28.85
CA THR A 179 -4.23 14.62 -30.17
C THR A 179 -4.62 13.30 -30.81
N THR A 180 -5.35 13.34 -31.92
CA THR A 180 -5.69 12.13 -32.69
C THR A 180 -4.46 11.48 -33.33
N LYS A 181 -3.42 12.27 -33.64
CA LYS A 181 -2.13 11.80 -34.15
C LYS A 181 -1.21 11.29 -33.03
N ALA A 182 -1.22 11.97 -31.88
CA ALA A 182 -0.40 11.66 -30.71
C ALA A 182 -1.30 11.31 -29.51
N ARG A 183 -1.85 10.08 -29.52
CA ARG A 183 -2.81 9.64 -28.49
C ARG A 183 -2.16 9.23 -27.16
N HIS A 184 -0.95 8.68 -27.25
CA HIS A 184 -0.19 8.11 -26.13
C HIS A 184 1.26 8.55 -26.11
N LEU A 185 1.82 8.91 -27.26
CA LEU A 185 3.18 9.38 -27.41
C LEU A 185 3.17 10.60 -28.33
N ALA A 186 3.81 11.68 -27.91
CA ALA A 186 4.09 12.86 -28.71
C ALA A 186 5.59 13.17 -28.65
N SER A 187 6.24 13.35 -29.79
CA SER A 187 7.70 13.58 -29.85
C SER A 187 8.02 15.04 -30.16
N GLY A 188 9.24 15.47 -29.84
CA GLY A 188 9.71 16.82 -30.15
C GLY A 188 9.27 17.88 -29.13
N ALA A 189 8.98 17.46 -27.90
CA ALA A 189 8.57 18.35 -26.83
C ALA A 189 9.72 19.20 -26.29
N LYS A 190 9.40 20.44 -25.92
CA LYS A 190 10.29 21.35 -25.21
C LYS A 190 9.79 21.56 -23.78
N LEU A 191 10.70 21.48 -22.83
CA LEU A 191 10.43 21.71 -21.42
C LEU A 191 11.14 22.99 -20.97
N SER A 192 10.42 23.89 -20.29
CA SER A 192 11.00 25.13 -19.75
C SER A 192 10.52 25.45 -18.35
N LEU A 193 11.36 26.10 -17.53
CA LEU A 193 11.01 26.54 -16.19
C LEU A 193 10.13 27.79 -16.25
N THR A 194 9.04 27.80 -15.49
CA THR A 194 8.13 28.97 -15.42
C THR A 194 8.52 29.98 -14.33
N GLY A 195 9.49 29.66 -13.47
CA GLY A 195 9.86 30.44 -12.29
C GLY A 195 8.91 30.28 -11.09
N ARG A 196 7.76 29.62 -11.24
CA ARG A 196 6.83 29.33 -10.13
C ARG A 196 7.16 28.02 -9.46
N THR A 197 6.71 27.88 -8.22
CA THR A 197 6.83 26.65 -7.42
C THR A 197 5.46 26.18 -6.93
N TYR A 198 5.31 24.88 -6.70
CA TYR A 198 4.05 24.26 -6.32
C TYR A 198 4.23 23.30 -5.12
N PRO A 199 3.34 23.34 -4.12
CA PRO A 199 3.38 22.39 -3.01
C PRO A 199 2.74 21.05 -3.40
N LEU A 200 3.48 19.96 -3.17
CA LEU A 200 2.98 18.59 -3.38
C LEU A 200 2.66 17.89 -2.06
N SER A 201 1.80 16.89 -2.14
CA SER A 201 1.42 16.04 -1.02
C SER A 201 1.82 14.59 -1.28
N CYS A 202 2.94 14.18 -0.67
CA CYS A 202 3.47 12.82 -0.77
C CYS A 202 3.34 12.11 0.58
N THR A 203 2.90 10.85 0.55
CA THR A 203 2.78 10.04 1.78
C THR A 203 4.13 9.46 2.23
N GLN A 204 5.04 9.18 1.30
CA GLN A 204 6.32 8.54 1.58
C GLN A 204 7.51 9.48 1.29
N ASP A 205 8.30 9.79 2.32
CA ASP A 205 9.47 10.69 2.19
C ASP A 205 10.72 9.96 1.77
N HIS A 206 11.01 8.88 2.48
CA HIS A 206 12.24 8.15 2.31
C HIS A 206 11.99 6.95 1.41
N TRP A 207 12.80 6.85 0.36
CA TRP A 207 12.56 5.93 -0.76
C TRP A 207 13.51 4.75 -0.77
N PHE A 208 14.59 4.80 -0.01
CA PHE A 208 15.64 3.78 0.04
C PHE A 208 15.51 2.95 1.32
N MET A 209 16.10 1.75 1.34
CA MET A 209 16.12 0.92 2.55
C MET A 209 17.32 1.25 3.45
N MET A 210 18.37 1.87 2.91
CA MET A 210 19.60 2.23 3.63
C MET A 210 20.22 0.99 4.28
N GLY A 211 20.36 -0.08 3.48
CA GLY A 211 20.91 -1.36 3.93
C GLY A 211 20.09 -2.10 4.98
N ARG A 212 18.84 -1.70 5.27
CA ARG A 212 18.00 -2.40 6.27
C ARG A 212 17.27 -3.59 5.64
N PRO A 213 17.25 -4.78 6.28
CA PRO A 213 16.57 -5.96 5.75
C PRO A 213 15.05 -5.93 6.01
N ILE A 214 14.38 -4.81 5.68
CA ILE A 214 12.93 -4.64 5.83
C ILE A 214 12.21 -5.50 4.78
N VAL A 215 12.69 -5.43 3.54
CA VAL A 215 12.33 -6.37 2.49
C VAL A 215 13.53 -7.24 2.15
N ARG A 216 13.32 -8.56 2.15
CA ARG A 216 14.34 -9.57 1.86
C ARG A 216 14.12 -10.09 0.45
N GLU A 217 15.17 -10.13 -0.36
CA GLU A 217 15.14 -10.61 -1.74
C GLU A 217 16.26 -11.63 -1.99
N ALA A 218 16.01 -12.57 -2.89
CA ALA A 218 17.05 -13.44 -3.47
C ALA A 218 16.70 -13.68 -4.94
N ASN A 219 17.71 -13.97 -5.75
CA ASN A 219 17.49 -14.52 -7.08
C ASN A 219 17.11 -16.01 -7.00
N LEU A 220 16.52 -16.54 -8.07
CA LEU A 220 16.01 -17.92 -8.10
C LEU A 220 17.11 -18.95 -7.86
N ASP A 221 18.31 -18.71 -8.38
CA ASP A 221 19.43 -19.63 -8.20
C ASP A 221 19.98 -19.58 -6.77
N GLU A 222 20.01 -18.40 -6.13
CA GLU A 222 20.34 -18.27 -4.70
C GLU A 222 19.28 -19.00 -3.84
N TYR A 223 18.00 -18.81 -4.14
CA TYR A 223 16.90 -19.48 -3.43
C TYR A 223 16.95 -21.01 -3.57
N ARG A 224 17.41 -21.54 -4.70
CA ARG A 224 17.62 -22.99 -4.90
C ARG A 224 18.77 -23.53 -4.06
N GLN A 225 19.78 -22.71 -3.79
CA GLN A 225 20.94 -23.08 -2.98
C GLN A 225 20.64 -22.97 -1.48
N ASP A 226 20.01 -21.87 -1.07
CA ASP A 226 19.55 -21.63 0.30
C ASP A 226 18.07 -21.19 0.33
N PRO A 227 17.13 -22.14 0.49
CA PRO A 227 15.71 -21.82 0.64
C PRO A 227 15.39 -20.96 1.88
N HIS A 228 16.28 -20.97 2.88
CA HIS A 228 16.16 -20.27 4.16
C HIS A 228 16.95 -18.95 4.20
N PHE A 229 17.35 -18.41 3.03
CA PHE A 229 18.09 -17.14 2.94
C PHE A 229 17.39 -16.01 3.71
N ALA A 230 16.05 -16.03 3.74
CA ALA A 230 15.26 -15.00 4.37
C ALA A 230 15.53 -14.94 5.87
N GLN A 231 15.72 -16.07 6.58
CA GLN A 231 16.04 -16.04 8.01
C GLN A 231 17.46 -15.55 8.27
N ALA A 232 18.38 -15.71 7.32
CA ALA A 232 19.77 -15.29 7.48
C ALA A 232 19.97 -13.77 7.40
N MET A 233 19.08 -13.04 6.71
CA MET A 233 19.14 -11.58 6.55
C MET A 233 18.55 -10.82 7.75
N ASP A 234 19.09 -11.01 8.95
CA ASP A 234 18.66 -10.25 10.13
C ASP A 234 19.70 -9.25 10.64
N LEU A 235 19.22 -8.27 11.38
CA LEU A 235 20.07 -7.38 12.16
C LEU A 235 20.56 -8.10 13.42
N GLU A 236 21.66 -7.62 13.98
CA GLU A 236 22.23 -8.16 15.21
C GLU A 236 21.16 -8.20 16.32
N HIS A 237 20.93 -9.41 16.84
CA HIS A 237 19.96 -9.62 17.91
C HIS A 237 20.59 -9.25 19.26
N PRO A 238 19.82 -8.71 20.21
CA PRO A 238 20.29 -8.60 21.59
C PRO A 238 20.65 -10.00 22.13
N PRO A 239 21.62 -10.11 23.05
CA PRO A 239 22.13 -11.40 23.56
C PRO A 239 21.06 -12.35 24.13
N SER A 240 19.90 -11.80 24.51
CA SER A 240 18.72 -12.58 24.88
C SER A 240 17.47 -11.96 24.29
N MET A 241 16.80 -12.72 23.44
CA MET A 241 15.45 -12.46 22.94
C MET A 241 14.36 -12.96 23.89
N LYS A 242 14.73 -13.56 25.03
CA LYS A 242 13.76 -14.06 26.01
C LYS A 242 13.10 -12.89 26.74
N PRO A 243 11.77 -12.82 26.79
CA PRO A 243 11.08 -11.79 27.55
C PRO A 243 11.36 -11.95 29.05
N ILE A 244 11.40 -10.83 29.77
CA ILE A 244 11.65 -10.80 31.23
C ILE A 244 10.53 -11.52 32.01
N TYR A 245 9.33 -11.56 31.45
CA TYR A 245 8.16 -12.23 32.02
C TYR A 245 7.51 -13.15 30.98
N PRO A 246 6.84 -14.24 31.40
CA PRO A 246 6.06 -15.08 30.50
C PRO A 246 4.98 -14.25 29.80
N ASN A 247 4.79 -14.46 28.50
CA ASN A 247 3.78 -13.72 27.77
C ASN A 247 2.38 -14.17 28.25
N PRO A 248 1.54 -13.25 28.78
CA PRO A 248 0.20 -13.59 29.25
C PRO A 248 -0.67 -14.23 28.15
N LEU A 249 -0.37 -13.94 26.88
CA LEU A 249 -1.09 -14.50 25.73
C LEU A 249 -0.81 -15.97 25.51
N ASP A 250 0.32 -16.52 25.97
CA ASP A 250 0.66 -17.92 25.68
C ASP A 250 -0.40 -18.86 26.31
N LYS A 251 -0.84 -18.56 27.54
CA LYS A 251 -1.91 -19.30 28.23
C LYS A 251 -3.28 -19.08 27.58
N LEU A 252 -3.60 -17.83 27.25
CA LEU A 252 -4.88 -17.50 26.60
C LEU A 252 -4.99 -18.14 25.21
N ALA A 253 -3.86 -18.27 24.52
CA ALA A 253 -3.76 -18.93 23.24
C ALA A 253 -4.04 -20.43 23.38
N GLU A 254 -3.62 -21.11 24.44
CA GLU A 254 -3.95 -22.53 24.68
C GLU A 254 -5.47 -22.75 24.75
N GLU A 255 -6.19 -21.89 25.47
CA GLU A 255 -7.64 -21.98 25.70
C GLU A 255 -8.50 -21.53 24.51
N SER A 256 -7.96 -20.69 23.62
CA SER A 256 -8.71 -20.15 22.48
C SER A 256 -8.85 -21.15 21.32
N LEU A 257 -10.02 -21.20 20.66
CA LEU A 257 -10.22 -22.03 19.46
C LEU A 257 -9.52 -21.46 18.23
N HIS A 258 -9.37 -20.13 18.17
CA HIS A 258 -8.83 -19.41 17.03
C HIS A 258 -7.58 -18.65 17.41
N GLN A 259 -6.61 -18.60 16.51
CA GLN A 259 -5.44 -17.74 16.57
C GLN A 259 -5.29 -17.05 15.22
N TRP A 260 -5.73 -15.81 15.10
CA TRP A 260 -5.77 -15.14 13.80
C TRP A 260 -4.38 -14.67 13.37
N GLY A 261 -4.03 -14.88 12.10
CA GLY A 261 -2.76 -14.46 11.52
C GLY A 261 -2.89 -14.12 10.04
N MET A 262 -1.86 -13.46 9.51
CA MET A 262 -1.81 -13.08 8.10
C MET A 262 -0.42 -13.36 7.51
N SER A 263 -0.36 -13.75 6.25
CA SER A 263 0.89 -13.88 5.49
C SER A 263 0.78 -13.07 4.20
N VAL A 264 1.86 -12.37 3.84
CA VAL A 264 1.93 -11.54 2.62
C VAL A 264 3.05 -12.03 1.70
N ASP A 265 2.71 -12.44 0.49
CA ASP A 265 3.66 -12.84 -0.55
C ASP A 265 4.15 -11.62 -1.34
N LEU A 266 5.41 -11.24 -1.12
CA LEU A 266 6.04 -10.09 -1.77
C LEU A 266 6.44 -10.35 -3.22
N THR A 267 6.54 -11.62 -3.64
CA THR A 267 6.77 -11.97 -5.06
C THR A 267 5.54 -11.65 -5.90
N LYS A 268 4.34 -11.85 -5.34
CA LYS A 268 3.06 -11.56 -6.00
C LYS A 268 2.64 -10.09 -5.89
N CYS A 269 3.17 -9.35 -4.91
CA CYS A 269 2.75 -7.97 -4.66
C CYS A 269 3.31 -6.99 -5.70
N VAL A 270 2.46 -6.56 -6.63
CA VAL A 270 2.81 -5.53 -7.64
C VAL A 270 2.56 -4.08 -7.20
N GLY A 271 2.04 -3.86 -5.98
CA GLY A 271 1.78 -2.52 -5.47
C GLY A 271 0.53 -1.83 -6.04
N CYS A 272 -0.49 -2.58 -6.50
CA CYS A 272 -1.70 -2.04 -7.14
C CYS A 272 -2.61 -1.16 -6.24
N SER A 273 -2.36 -1.09 -4.93
CA SER A 273 -3.13 -0.29 -3.96
C SER A 273 -4.63 -0.64 -3.79
N ALA A 274 -5.14 -1.69 -4.44
CA ALA A 274 -6.53 -2.14 -4.27
C ALA A 274 -6.84 -2.52 -2.81
N CYS A 275 -5.89 -3.12 -2.10
CA CYS A 275 -6.02 -3.48 -0.69
C CYS A 275 -6.14 -2.26 0.26
N VAL A 276 -5.59 -1.09 -0.14
CA VAL A 276 -5.72 0.16 0.61
C VAL A 276 -7.15 0.68 0.53
N ILE A 277 -7.70 0.74 -0.68
CA ILE A 277 -9.08 1.19 -0.92
C ILE A 277 -10.10 0.24 -0.30
N ALA A 278 -9.89 -1.07 -0.42
CA ALA A 278 -10.77 -2.04 0.21
C ALA A 278 -10.77 -1.91 1.74
N CYS A 279 -9.61 -1.64 2.34
CA CYS A 279 -9.55 -1.35 3.78
C CYS A 279 -10.30 -0.06 4.12
N GLN A 280 -10.20 0.97 3.28
CA GLN A 280 -10.90 2.24 3.46
C GLN A 280 -12.42 2.13 3.34
N SER A 281 -12.93 1.41 2.33
CA SER A 281 -14.35 1.19 2.11
C SER A 281 -14.96 0.31 3.21
N GLU A 282 -14.27 -0.75 3.60
CA GLU A 282 -14.75 -1.71 4.59
C GLU A 282 -14.80 -1.11 6.00
N ASN A 283 -13.77 -0.35 6.37
CA ASN A 283 -13.55 0.06 7.76
C ASN A 283 -13.90 1.54 7.97
N ASN A 284 -14.78 2.14 7.17
CA ASN A 284 -15.25 3.52 7.35
C ASN A 284 -14.13 4.54 7.55
N ILE A 285 -12.99 4.35 6.86
CA ILE A 285 -11.84 5.23 7.02
C ILE A 285 -12.16 6.58 6.34
N PRO A 286 -12.04 7.70 7.05
CA PRO A 286 -12.38 9.00 6.48
C PRO A 286 -11.39 9.41 5.39
N ILE A 287 -11.83 10.30 4.50
CA ILE A 287 -10.95 10.94 3.53
C ILE A 287 -10.20 12.10 4.18
N VAL A 288 -8.92 12.27 3.86
CA VAL A 288 -8.10 13.40 4.31
C VAL A 288 -7.67 14.27 3.13
N GLY A 289 -7.94 15.57 3.23
CA GLY A 289 -7.59 16.54 2.19
C GLY A 289 -6.07 16.75 2.04
N LYS A 290 -5.66 17.17 0.83
CA LYS A 290 -4.26 17.42 0.41
C LYS A 290 -3.37 18.07 1.47
N GLU A 291 -3.85 19.16 2.09
CA GLU A 291 -3.05 19.92 3.07
C GLU A 291 -2.76 19.12 4.34
N GLN A 292 -3.67 18.24 4.76
CA GLN A 292 -3.45 17.40 5.95
C GLN A 292 -2.62 16.16 5.62
N VAL A 293 -2.75 15.59 4.41
CA VAL A 293 -1.88 14.50 3.95
C VAL A 293 -0.42 14.98 3.89
N ARG A 294 -0.17 16.19 3.39
CA ARG A 294 1.17 16.84 3.40
C ARG A 294 1.78 16.94 4.81
N ARG A 295 0.96 16.90 5.86
CA ARG A 295 1.39 16.93 7.28
C ARG A 295 1.49 15.55 7.93
N ASN A 296 1.51 14.45 7.16
CA ASN A 296 1.50 13.07 7.67
C ASN A 296 0.27 12.71 8.50
N ARG A 297 -0.91 13.05 7.98
CA ARG A 297 -2.19 12.82 8.67
C ARG A 297 -3.17 12.06 7.79
N GLU A 298 -2.69 11.38 6.76
CA GLU A 298 -3.49 10.47 5.95
C GLU A 298 -4.05 9.34 6.83
N MET A 299 -5.26 8.88 6.54
CA MET A 299 -5.94 7.90 7.41
C MET A 299 -5.87 6.46 6.90
N HIS A 300 -4.90 6.10 6.07
CA HIS A 300 -4.77 4.73 5.58
C HIS A 300 -4.22 3.76 6.66
N TRP A 301 -4.99 2.71 6.98
CA TRP A 301 -4.62 1.66 7.95
C TRP A 301 -3.66 0.61 7.38
N LEU A 302 -3.66 0.48 6.06
CA LEU A 302 -2.73 -0.29 5.26
C LEU A 302 -2.12 0.69 4.27
N ARG A 303 -0.79 0.76 4.22
CA ARG A 303 -0.05 1.50 3.20
C ARG A 303 0.77 0.53 2.37
N ILE A 304 1.16 0.93 1.17
CA ILE A 304 2.13 0.17 0.37
C ILE A 304 3.40 1.01 0.32
N ASP A 305 4.43 0.56 1.01
CA ASP A 305 5.74 1.18 0.98
C ASP A 305 6.46 0.73 -0.30
N ARG A 306 7.04 1.68 -1.03
CA ARG A 306 7.85 1.41 -2.22
C ARG A 306 9.30 1.75 -1.91
N TYR A 307 10.21 0.78 -2.10
CA TYR A 307 11.63 1.02 -1.95
C TYR A 307 12.36 0.96 -3.30
N PHE A 308 13.35 1.83 -3.46
CA PHE A 308 14.37 1.79 -4.51
C PHE A 308 15.66 1.26 -3.89
N THR A 309 16.38 0.44 -4.64
CA THR A 309 17.66 -0.14 -4.24
C THR A 309 18.66 0.00 -5.38
N GLY A 310 19.90 0.32 -5.05
CA GLY A 310 20.96 0.66 -6.02
C GLY A 310 20.90 2.09 -6.56
N SER A 311 21.47 2.30 -7.75
CA SER A 311 21.62 3.63 -8.35
C SER A 311 20.27 4.26 -8.69
N ILE A 312 20.13 5.56 -8.44
CA ILE A 312 18.92 6.33 -8.77
C ILE A 312 18.56 6.33 -10.27
N GLU A 313 19.55 6.12 -11.15
CA GLU A 313 19.34 6.08 -12.59
C GLU A 313 18.77 4.74 -13.06
N ASP A 314 19.12 3.65 -12.39
CA ASP A 314 18.64 2.30 -12.68
C ASP A 314 18.41 1.49 -11.39
N PRO A 315 17.40 1.85 -10.57
CA PRO A 315 17.18 1.14 -9.31
C PRO A 315 16.20 -0.01 -9.47
N GLN A 316 16.38 -1.03 -8.64
CA GLN A 316 15.40 -2.08 -8.46
C GLN A 316 14.28 -1.60 -7.52
N VAL A 317 13.02 -1.84 -7.93
CA VAL A 317 11.83 -1.43 -7.17
C VAL A 317 11.24 -2.62 -6.43
N ILE A 318 10.84 -2.40 -5.18
CA ILE A 318 10.06 -3.37 -4.40
C ILE A 318 8.91 -2.69 -3.66
N ASN A 319 7.80 -3.43 -3.52
CA ASN A 319 6.61 -2.99 -2.81
C ASN A 319 6.36 -3.88 -1.60
N GLN A 320 6.05 -3.26 -0.47
CA GLN A 320 5.68 -3.97 0.75
C GLN A 320 4.40 -3.37 1.34
N PRO A 321 3.28 -4.13 1.35
CA PRO A 321 2.10 -3.74 2.12
C PRO A 321 2.43 -3.73 3.60
N MET A 322 2.23 -2.58 4.25
CA MET A 322 2.45 -2.39 5.67
C MET A 322 1.16 -1.99 6.38
N MET A 323 0.77 -2.82 7.35
CA MET A 323 -0.43 -2.64 8.19
C MET A 323 -0.12 -2.96 9.66
N CYS A 324 -1.12 -2.92 10.54
CA CYS A 324 -0.93 -3.42 11.91
C CYS A 324 -0.47 -4.88 11.89
N GLN A 325 0.64 -5.16 12.56
CA GLN A 325 1.20 -6.51 12.61
C GLN A 325 0.57 -7.39 13.71
N HIS A 326 -0.36 -6.84 14.52
CA HIS A 326 -0.98 -7.54 15.66
C HIS A 326 0.05 -8.27 16.52
N CYS A 327 1.06 -7.51 16.98
CA CYS A 327 2.21 -8.00 17.74
C CYS A 327 1.77 -8.64 19.05
N GLU A 328 2.18 -9.87 19.37
CA GLU A 328 1.84 -10.49 20.66
C GLU A 328 2.49 -9.74 21.82
N SER A 329 3.75 -9.34 21.65
CA SER A 329 4.45 -8.45 22.57
C SER A 329 4.27 -7.00 22.11
N ALA A 330 3.03 -6.50 22.11
CA ALA A 330 2.70 -5.19 21.55
C ALA A 330 3.24 -4.02 22.40
N PRO A 331 4.25 -3.26 21.93
CA PRO A 331 4.73 -2.07 22.65
C PRO A 331 3.69 -0.96 22.72
N CYS A 332 2.74 -0.97 21.79
CA CYS A 332 1.70 0.04 21.69
C CYS A 332 0.55 -0.13 22.70
N GLU A 333 0.44 -1.28 23.38
CA GLU A 333 -0.56 -1.50 24.43
C GLU A 333 -0.13 -0.95 25.78
N ASN A 334 1.07 -1.33 26.23
CA ASN A 334 1.61 -0.97 27.54
C ASN A 334 1.70 0.56 27.78
N VAL A 335 1.73 1.35 26.70
CA VAL A 335 1.81 2.82 26.76
C VAL A 335 0.44 3.51 26.75
N CYS A 336 -0.67 2.76 26.68
CA CYS A 336 -2.01 3.34 26.69
C CYS A 336 -2.51 3.55 28.14
N PRO A 337 -2.60 4.80 28.64
CA PRO A 337 -2.93 5.04 30.05
C PRO A 337 -4.38 4.68 30.42
N VAL A 338 -5.25 4.50 29.42
CA VAL A 338 -6.69 4.24 29.60
C VAL A 338 -7.10 2.84 29.13
N ASN A 339 -6.14 2.01 28.75
CA ASN A 339 -6.37 0.66 28.26
C ASN A 339 -7.33 0.60 27.04
N ALA A 340 -7.19 1.55 26.11
CA ALA A 340 -7.97 1.59 24.86
C ALA A 340 -7.46 0.62 23.79
N THR A 341 -6.35 -0.06 24.04
CA THR A 341 -5.78 -1.07 23.15
C THR A 341 -5.35 -2.25 23.99
N VAL A 342 -5.89 -3.42 23.66
CA VAL A 342 -5.76 -4.66 24.44
C VAL A 342 -5.76 -5.85 23.49
N HIS A 343 -5.12 -6.94 23.89
CA HIS A 343 -5.27 -8.20 23.19
C HIS A 343 -6.52 -8.94 23.62
N ASP A 344 -7.10 -9.69 22.69
CA ASP A 344 -8.04 -10.77 23.00
C ASP A 344 -7.32 -12.13 23.08
N PRO A 345 -8.01 -13.19 23.55
CA PRO A 345 -7.47 -14.55 23.57
C PRO A 345 -7.15 -15.11 22.18
N GLU A 346 -7.72 -14.56 21.11
CA GLU A 346 -7.48 -14.98 19.72
C GLU A 346 -6.21 -14.36 19.11
N GLY A 347 -5.52 -13.52 19.89
CA GLY A 347 -4.28 -12.85 19.53
C GLY A 347 -4.47 -11.59 18.69
N LEU A 348 -5.69 -11.08 18.58
CA LEU A 348 -5.96 -9.79 17.96
C LEU A 348 -5.63 -8.67 18.94
N ASN A 349 -4.77 -7.75 18.51
CA ASN A 349 -4.70 -6.43 19.11
C ASN A 349 -6.01 -5.67 18.82
N LEU A 350 -6.89 -5.49 19.79
CA LEU A 350 -8.15 -4.75 19.66
C LEU A 350 -7.93 -3.27 19.95
N MET A 351 -8.40 -2.40 19.04
CA MET A 351 -8.43 -0.95 19.26
C MET A 351 -9.86 -0.53 19.62
N VAL A 352 -10.07 -0.18 20.87
CA VAL A 352 -11.37 0.21 21.41
C VAL A 352 -11.54 1.73 21.27
N TYR A 353 -12.16 2.15 20.17
CA TYR A 353 -12.22 3.54 19.74
C TYR A 353 -12.83 4.50 20.78
N ASN A 354 -13.91 4.09 21.44
CA ASN A 354 -14.63 4.91 22.43
C ASN A 354 -13.85 5.11 23.74
N ARG A 355 -12.85 4.27 24.03
CA ARG A 355 -12.00 4.39 25.23
C ARG A 355 -10.80 5.29 25.00
N CYS A 356 -10.44 5.56 23.74
CA CYS A 356 -9.25 6.34 23.40
C CYS A 356 -9.42 7.81 23.78
N VAL A 357 -8.53 8.32 24.64
CA VAL A 357 -8.49 9.75 25.05
C VAL A 357 -7.49 10.59 24.23
N GLY A 358 -6.90 10.03 23.17
CA GLY A 358 -6.10 10.78 22.22
C GLY A 358 -4.69 11.18 22.65
N THR A 359 -4.07 10.46 23.58
CA THR A 359 -2.67 10.75 24.00
C THR A 359 -1.64 10.54 22.89
N ARG A 360 -1.96 9.72 21.88
CA ARG A 360 -1.12 9.37 20.71
C ARG A 360 0.16 8.58 21.02
N TYR A 361 0.45 8.27 22.28
CA TYR A 361 1.69 7.59 22.67
C TYR A 361 1.82 6.18 22.03
N CYS A 362 0.68 5.48 21.85
CA CYS A 362 0.65 4.19 21.15
C CYS A 362 1.15 4.27 19.69
N SER A 363 1.11 5.43 19.03
CA SER A 363 1.75 5.61 17.71
C SER A 363 3.25 5.65 17.83
N ASN A 364 3.77 6.43 18.78
CA ASN A 364 5.22 6.63 18.95
C ASN A 364 5.90 5.30 19.25
N ASN A 365 5.30 4.49 20.14
CA ASN A 365 5.87 3.21 20.53
C ASN A 365 5.63 2.07 19.51
N CYS A 366 4.78 2.28 18.51
CA CYS A 366 4.60 1.30 17.43
C CYS A 366 5.81 1.39 16.46
N PRO A 367 6.61 0.34 16.30
CA PRO A 367 7.81 0.41 15.45
C PRO A 367 7.44 0.62 13.98
N TYR A 368 6.32 0.05 13.53
CA TYR A 368 5.84 0.16 12.15
C TYR A 368 5.13 1.48 11.81
N LYS A 369 4.82 2.31 12.82
CA LYS A 369 4.04 3.56 12.68
C LYS A 369 2.77 3.36 11.85
N VAL A 370 1.98 2.33 12.18
CA VAL A 370 0.73 1.92 11.49
C VAL A 370 -0.53 2.27 12.27
N ARG A 371 -0.40 3.01 13.38
CA ARG A 371 -1.54 3.63 14.05
C ARG A 371 -1.78 5.03 13.46
N ARG A 372 -3.03 5.34 13.14
CA ARG A 372 -3.47 6.59 12.51
C ARG A 372 -4.33 7.39 13.47
N PHE A 373 -4.18 8.71 13.51
CA PHE A 373 -4.88 9.55 14.48
C PHE A 373 -5.86 10.48 13.80
N ASN A 374 -7.10 10.51 14.29
CA ASN A 374 -8.07 11.52 13.86
C ASN A 374 -7.73 12.88 14.49
N PHE A 375 -6.89 13.67 13.81
CA PHE A 375 -6.58 15.03 14.25
C PHE A 375 -7.82 15.94 14.24
N PHE A 376 -8.69 15.73 13.25
CA PHE A 376 -9.94 16.45 13.09
C PHE A 376 -11.09 15.47 12.98
N ASP A 377 -12.31 15.99 13.05
CA ASP A 377 -13.50 15.21 12.76
C ASP A 377 -13.71 15.18 11.25
N TYR A 378 -12.95 14.31 10.58
CA TYR A 378 -12.96 14.19 9.12
C TYR A 378 -14.31 13.72 8.57
N ASN A 379 -15.09 12.99 9.36
CA ASN A 379 -16.41 12.50 8.98
C ASN A 379 -17.48 13.59 9.06
N ARG A 380 -17.47 14.44 10.11
CA ARG A 380 -18.51 15.46 10.31
C ARG A 380 -18.16 16.83 9.71
N ARG A 381 -16.91 17.11 9.36
CA ARG A 381 -16.47 18.43 8.84
C ARG A 381 -16.09 18.39 7.38
N PRO A 382 -16.40 19.44 6.59
CA PRO A 382 -15.93 19.50 5.21
C PRO A 382 -14.41 19.74 5.16
N LEU A 383 -13.76 19.13 4.16
CA LEU A 383 -12.29 19.06 4.07
C LEU A 383 -11.62 20.45 3.94
N ASN A 384 -12.35 21.45 3.46
CA ASN A 384 -11.88 22.83 3.30
C ASN A 384 -12.06 23.71 4.56
N ARG A 385 -12.75 23.23 5.60
CA ARG A 385 -13.08 24.01 6.82
C ARG A 385 -12.81 23.25 8.12
N LEU A 386 -11.67 22.58 8.20
CA LEU A 386 -11.32 21.71 9.35
C LEU A 386 -11.16 22.46 10.69
N TYR A 387 -10.75 23.73 10.67
CA TYR A 387 -10.47 24.56 11.87
C TYR A 387 -11.64 25.44 12.31
N GLN A 388 -12.75 25.44 11.58
CA GLN A 388 -13.86 26.32 11.89
C GLN A 388 -14.58 25.82 13.15
N SER A 389 -14.66 26.69 14.16
CA SER A 389 -15.46 26.47 15.35
C SER A 389 -16.93 26.75 15.02
N PRO A 390 -17.89 26.03 15.62
CA PRO A 390 -19.30 26.40 15.55
C PRO A 390 -19.55 27.86 15.93
N LEU A 391 -18.71 28.43 16.82
CA LEU A 391 -18.79 29.81 17.30
C LEU A 391 -18.41 30.87 16.24
N THR A 392 -17.62 30.51 15.23
CA THR A 392 -16.98 31.47 14.31
C THR A 392 -17.22 31.15 12.84
N SER A 393 -18.21 30.30 12.53
CA SER A 393 -18.48 29.85 11.17
C SER A 393 -19.95 29.76 10.84
N SER A 394 -20.23 29.96 9.55
CA SER A 394 -21.54 29.71 8.95
C SER A 394 -21.38 28.79 7.74
N THR A 395 -22.27 27.82 7.62
CA THR A 395 -22.38 26.96 6.44
C THR A 395 -23.71 27.28 5.78
N ASP A 396 -23.65 27.67 4.50
CA ASP A 396 -24.81 28.07 3.69
C ASP A 396 -25.64 29.22 4.32
N GLY A 397 -24.97 30.17 4.98
CA GLY A 397 -25.60 31.35 5.57
C GLY A 397 -26.22 31.16 6.95
N GLU A 398 -26.32 29.92 7.47
CA GLU A 398 -26.69 29.67 8.86
C GLU A 398 -25.46 29.56 9.76
N TRP A 399 -25.52 30.17 10.94
CA TRP A 399 -24.50 30.04 11.98
C TRP A 399 -24.43 28.62 12.53
N GLU A 400 -23.25 28.01 12.47
CA GLU A 400 -23.01 26.65 12.96
C GLU A 400 -23.33 26.51 14.47
N MET A 401 -23.13 27.58 15.25
CA MET A 401 -23.55 27.63 16.66
C MET A 401 -25.06 27.38 16.83
N LYS A 402 -25.92 27.96 15.97
CA LYS A 402 -27.37 27.74 16.03
C LYS A 402 -27.73 26.29 15.69
N ARG A 403 -26.99 25.67 14.76
CA ARG A 403 -27.17 24.25 14.41
C ARG A 403 -26.74 23.35 15.55
N TRP A 404 -25.58 23.63 16.15
CA TRP A 404 -25.06 22.90 17.30
C TRP A 404 -25.98 22.96 18.52
N PHE A 405 -26.64 24.10 18.78
CA PHE A 405 -27.65 24.19 19.84
C PHE A 405 -28.92 23.37 19.57
N LYS A 406 -29.27 23.13 18.30
CA LYS A 406 -30.43 22.29 17.92
C LYS A 406 -30.07 20.80 17.92
N ASP A 407 -28.87 20.48 17.47
CA ASP A 407 -28.34 19.13 17.38
C ASP A 407 -26.81 19.18 17.55
N PRO A 408 -26.30 18.93 18.77
CA PRO A 408 -24.88 18.93 19.07
C PRO A 408 -24.10 17.84 18.32
N ASP A 409 -24.81 16.81 17.85
CA ASP A 409 -24.26 15.69 17.10
C ASP A 409 -24.24 15.92 15.59
N ARG A 410 -24.89 16.98 15.11
CA ARG A 410 -24.85 17.36 13.70
C ARG A 410 -23.49 17.95 13.33
N GLY A 411 -22.87 17.40 12.30
CA GLY A 411 -21.66 17.95 11.70
C GLY A 411 -21.88 19.25 10.94
N SER A 412 -20.78 19.90 10.54
CA SER A 412 -20.82 21.11 9.71
C SER A 412 -20.84 20.82 8.20
N LYS A 413 -20.97 19.56 7.81
CA LYS A 413 -21.22 19.17 6.41
C LYS A 413 -22.64 19.58 5.98
N PRO A 414 -22.83 20.00 4.72
CA PRO A 414 -24.15 20.14 4.12
C PRO A 414 -24.98 18.87 4.29
N GLN A 415 -26.29 19.02 4.53
CA GLN A 415 -27.18 17.91 4.91
C GLN A 415 -27.24 16.82 3.83
N ASP A 416 -27.35 17.24 2.57
CA ASP A 416 -27.34 16.37 1.40
C ASP A 416 -26.06 15.52 1.32
N GLU A 417 -24.91 16.12 1.63
CA GLU A 417 -23.62 15.41 1.65
C GLU A 417 -23.59 14.36 2.76
N TRP A 418 -24.05 14.74 3.95
CA TRP A 418 -24.03 13.86 5.10
C TRP A 418 -24.93 12.64 4.90
N ASP A 419 -26.15 12.84 4.38
CA ASP A 419 -27.10 11.75 4.18
C ASP A 419 -26.65 10.78 3.08
N LEU A 420 -25.99 11.27 2.02
CA LEU A 420 -25.39 10.41 1.00
C LEU A 420 -24.18 9.61 1.53
N LEU A 421 -23.28 10.25 2.28
CA LEU A 421 -22.07 9.59 2.80
C LEU A 421 -22.39 8.50 3.82
N LYS A 422 -23.44 8.67 4.62
CA LYS A 422 -23.90 7.64 5.57
C LYS A 422 -24.22 6.31 4.89
N LEU A 423 -24.79 6.33 3.68
CA LEU A 423 -25.14 5.13 2.93
C LEU A 423 -23.92 4.34 2.46
N ALA A 424 -22.77 5.00 2.34
CA ALA A 424 -21.51 4.36 1.98
C ALA A 424 -20.78 3.72 3.17
N HIS A 425 -21.20 4.02 4.41
CA HIS A 425 -20.55 3.48 5.60
C HIS A 425 -21.04 2.06 5.90
N ASN A 426 -20.09 1.19 6.24
CA ASN A 426 -20.35 -0.12 6.79
C ASN A 426 -21.07 0.01 8.15
N PRO A 427 -22.29 -0.51 8.33
CA PRO A 427 -23.03 -0.41 9.59
C PRO A 427 -22.36 -1.14 10.75
N ASP A 428 -21.51 -2.14 10.47
CA ASP A 428 -20.87 -2.99 11.47
C ASP A 428 -19.55 -2.39 12.02
N VAL A 429 -19.10 -1.27 11.46
CA VAL A 429 -17.86 -0.61 11.85
C VAL A 429 -18.15 0.77 12.40
N THR A 430 -17.65 1.07 13.60
CA THR A 430 -17.77 2.40 14.21
C THR A 430 -17.23 3.48 13.27
N VAL A 431 -17.99 4.55 13.05
CA VAL A 431 -17.49 5.78 12.43
C VAL A 431 -16.81 6.61 13.52
N ARG A 432 -15.51 6.89 13.37
CA ARG A 432 -14.72 7.50 14.45
C ARG A 432 -14.86 9.01 14.45
N MET A 433 -14.81 9.57 15.66
CA MET A 433 -14.75 11.02 15.92
C MET A 433 -13.29 11.50 16.00
N ARG A 434 -13.11 12.82 16.11
CA ARG A 434 -11.80 13.44 16.40
C ARG A 434 -11.18 12.87 17.69
N GLY A 435 -9.86 12.92 17.78
CA GLY A 435 -9.12 12.59 19.00
C GLY A 435 -8.94 11.10 19.25
N VAL A 436 -9.30 10.24 18.29
CA VAL A 436 -9.25 8.79 18.44
C VAL A 436 -8.18 8.19 17.52
N MET A 437 -7.44 7.22 18.06
CA MET A 437 -6.49 6.40 17.30
C MET A 437 -7.20 5.27 16.57
N GLU A 438 -6.69 4.95 15.40
CA GLU A 438 -7.15 3.87 14.54
C GLU A 438 -5.98 3.01 14.08
N LYS A 439 -6.27 1.80 13.61
CA LYS A 439 -5.30 0.86 13.06
C LYS A 439 -6.04 -0.23 12.30
N CYS A 440 -5.34 -0.97 11.45
CA CYS A 440 -5.84 -2.24 10.94
C CYS A 440 -6.24 -3.16 12.13
N THR A 441 -7.45 -3.73 12.06
CA THR A 441 -8.04 -4.62 13.07
C THR A 441 -8.20 -6.05 12.57
N PHE A 442 -7.54 -6.42 11.46
CA PHE A 442 -7.81 -7.65 10.71
C PHE A 442 -9.29 -7.81 10.32
N CYS A 443 -9.98 -6.69 10.08
CA CYS A 443 -11.42 -6.68 9.77
C CYS A 443 -12.23 -7.45 10.82
N VAL A 444 -12.04 -7.13 12.09
CA VAL A 444 -12.71 -7.79 13.24
C VAL A 444 -14.21 -7.96 13.06
N GLN A 445 -14.89 -7.02 12.40
CA GLN A 445 -16.31 -7.14 12.06
C GLN A 445 -16.63 -8.38 11.23
N ARG A 446 -15.76 -8.75 10.27
CA ARG A 446 -15.90 -9.96 9.45
C ARG A 446 -15.57 -11.23 10.24
N ILE A 447 -14.57 -11.14 11.12
CA ILE A 447 -14.21 -12.24 12.05
C ILE A 447 -15.41 -12.56 12.94
N GLU A 448 -15.97 -11.55 13.61
CA GLU A 448 -17.11 -11.73 14.51
C GLU A 448 -18.37 -12.19 13.77
N GLN A 449 -18.65 -11.65 12.58
CA GLN A 449 -19.77 -12.14 11.75
C GLN A 449 -19.64 -13.62 11.40
N ALA A 450 -18.45 -14.06 10.98
CA ALA A 450 -18.23 -15.47 10.66
C ALA A 450 -18.31 -16.37 11.89
N LYS A 451 -17.76 -15.94 13.03
CA LYS A 451 -17.87 -16.65 14.32
C LYS A 451 -19.33 -16.79 14.75
N ILE A 452 -20.12 -15.72 14.64
CA ILE A 452 -21.56 -15.75 14.95
C ILE A 452 -22.29 -16.69 14.00
N ALA A 453 -22.03 -16.60 12.69
CA ALA A 453 -22.64 -17.48 11.69
C ALA A 453 -22.29 -18.96 11.93
N CYS A 454 -21.03 -19.25 12.28
CA CYS A 454 -20.57 -20.60 12.64
C CYS A 454 -21.30 -21.11 13.89
N LYS A 455 -21.37 -20.31 14.97
CA LYS A 455 -22.13 -20.65 16.18
C LYS A 455 -23.62 -20.94 15.89
N VAL A 456 -24.25 -20.16 15.03
CA VAL A 456 -25.65 -20.37 14.63
C VAL A 456 -25.80 -21.68 13.83
N LYS A 457 -24.86 -22.01 12.95
CA LYS A 457 -24.85 -23.27 12.18
C LYS A 457 -24.60 -24.49 13.07
N ALA A 458 -23.71 -24.37 14.06
CA ALA A 458 -23.32 -25.45 14.96
C ALA A 458 -24.52 -26.03 15.72
N ARG A 459 -25.49 -25.18 16.13
CA ARG A 459 -26.62 -25.59 16.96
C ARG A 459 -26.12 -26.41 18.17
N ASP A 460 -26.51 -27.68 18.26
CA ASP A 460 -26.15 -28.58 19.35
C ASP A 460 -24.85 -29.38 19.08
N SER A 461 -24.23 -29.25 17.90
CA SER A 461 -23.02 -30.02 17.53
C SER A 461 -21.77 -29.59 18.31
N GLY A 462 -21.77 -28.38 18.87
CA GLY A 462 -20.65 -27.78 19.59
C GLY A 462 -19.46 -27.34 18.73
N ASP A 463 -19.44 -27.67 17.43
CA ASP A 463 -18.35 -27.26 16.53
C ASP A 463 -18.53 -25.80 16.09
N ILE A 464 -17.87 -24.91 16.82
CA ILE A 464 -17.87 -23.47 16.58
C ILE A 464 -16.57 -23.00 15.91
N THR A 465 -15.82 -23.93 15.30
CA THR A 465 -14.56 -23.62 14.62
C THR A 465 -14.85 -23.04 13.24
N VAL A 466 -14.51 -21.77 13.04
CA VAL A 466 -14.54 -21.12 11.72
C VAL A 466 -13.56 -21.82 10.77
N ALA A 467 -14.06 -22.29 9.62
CA ALA A 467 -13.27 -22.96 8.60
C ALA A 467 -12.38 -21.98 7.82
N ASP A 468 -11.29 -22.47 7.22
CA ASP A 468 -10.45 -21.63 6.35
C ASP A 468 -11.25 -21.09 5.15
N GLY A 469 -11.08 -19.80 4.85
CA GLY A 469 -11.78 -19.13 3.76
C GLY A 469 -13.18 -18.62 4.08
N ASP A 470 -13.80 -19.01 5.21
CA ASP A 470 -15.07 -18.44 5.69
C ASP A 470 -14.91 -16.99 6.13
N VAL A 471 -13.73 -16.63 6.63
CA VAL A 471 -13.32 -15.23 6.86
C VAL A 471 -12.34 -14.81 5.78
N ARG A 472 -12.72 -13.79 5.02
CA ARG A 472 -11.79 -13.08 4.13
C ARG A 472 -11.75 -11.62 4.52
N THR A 473 -10.56 -11.13 4.88
CA THR A 473 -10.37 -9.70 5.15
C THR A 473 -10.56 -8.89 3.86
N ALA A 474 -10.92 -7.61 3.98
CA ALA A 474 -11.14 -6.78 2.80
C ALA A 474 -9.87 -6.64 1.93
N CYS A 475 -8.70 -6.53 2.55
CA CYS A 475 -7.43 -6.47 1.82
C CYS A 475 -7.06 -7.79 1.12
N GLN A 476 -7.38 -8.93 1.72
CA GLN A 476 -7.24 -10.25 1.08
C GLN A 476 -8.19 -10.40 -0.12
N GLN A 477 -9.48 -10.14 0.08
CA GLN A 477 -10.49 -10.32 -0.97
C GLN A 477 -10.27 -9.41 -2.18
N ALA A 478 -9.78 -8.19 -1.95
CA ALA A 478 -9.55 -7.23 -3.03
C ALA A 478 -8.20 -7.38 -3.74
N CYS A 479 -7.29 -8.24 -3.26
CA CYS A 479 -5.98 -8.41 -3.87
C CYS A 479 -6.09 -9.29 -5.13
N PRO A 480 -5.91 -8.75 -6.35
CA PRO A 480 -6.06 -9.55 -7.58
C PRO A 480 -4.96 -10.60 -7.73
N ALA A 481 -3.81 -10.37 -7.10
CA ALA A 481 -2.67 -11.29 -7.12
C ALA A 481 -2.71 -12.33 -5.99
N GLU A 482 -3.73 -12.29 -5.12
CA GLU A 482 -3.85 -13.18 -3.95
C GLU A 482 -2.59 -13.18 -3.06
N ALA A 483 -1.94 -12.03 -2.96
CA ALA A 483 -0.70 -11.89 -2.19
C ALA A 483 -0.94 -11.96 -0.68
N ILE A 484 -2.13 -11.58 -0.20
CA ILE A 484 -2.46 -11.54 1.22
C ILE A 484 -3.31 -12.77 1.56
N VAL A 485 -2.88 -13.57 2.53
CA VAL A 485 -3.60 -14.74 3.04
C VAL A 485 -3.86 -14.52 4.53
N PHE A 486 -5.11 -14.65 4.95
CA PHE A 486 -5.53 -14.53 6.35
C PHE A 486 -6.30 -15.78 6.77
N GLY A 487 -6.16 -16.19 8.03
CA GLY A 487 -6.85 -17.35 8.57
C GLY A 487 -6.45 -17.71 10.00
N ASN A 488 -6.86 -18.89 10.44
CA ASN A 488 -6.56 -19.44 11.76
C ASN A 488 -5.21 -20.17 11.76
N LEU A 489 -4.26 -19.69 12.54
CA LEU A 489 -2.93 -20.27 12.76
C LEU A 489 -2.96 -21.56 13.59
N LYS A 490 -4.04 -21.81 14.36
CA LYS A 490 -4.20 -23.07 15.09
C LYS A 490 -4.59 -24.23 14.19
N ASP A 491 -5.18 -23.95 13.03
CA ASP A 491 -5.46 -24.96 12.03
C ASP A 491 -4.19 -25.19 11.18
N PRO A 492 -3.53 -26.36 11.30
CA PRO A 492 -2.31 -26.64 10.54
C PRO A 492 -2.56 -26.79 9.03
N HIS A 493 -3.81 -27.03 8.61
CA HIS A 493 -4.19 -27.18 7.21
C HIS A 493 -4.69 -25.88 6.59
N SER A 494 -4.78 -24.79 7.36
CA SER A 494 -5.19 -23.49 6.82
C SER A 494 -4.14 -22.95 5.85
N ARG A 495 -4.60 -22.18 4.85
CA ARG A 495 -3.68 -21.57 3.88
C ARG A 495 -2.66 -20.64 4.53
N VAL A 496 -3.01 -19.96 5.62
CA VAL A 496 -2.08 -19.07 6.32
C VAL A 496 -1.00 -19.86 7.08
N SER A 497 -1.33 -21.01 7.68
CA SER A 497 -0.36 -21.89 8.33
C SER A 497 0.64 -22.43 7.30
N GLY A 498 0.15 -22.90 6.15
CA GLY A 498 1.01 -23.31 5.04
C GLY A 498 1.87 -22.17 4.48
N ALA A 499 1.31 -20.96 4.34
CA ALA A 499 2.05 -19.78 3.89
C ALA A 499 3.14 -19.35 4.88
N ARG A 500 2.86 -19.45 6.19
CA ARG A 500 3.81 -19.14 7.28
C ARG A 500 4.91 -20.16 7.41
N GLY A 501 4.63 -21.43 7.09
CA GLY A 501 5.59 -22.53 7.13
C GLY A 501 6.54 -22.62 5.93
N GLN A 502 6.46 -21.71 4.95
CA GLN A 502 7.39 -21.70 3.82
C GLN A 502 8.80 -21.26 4.24
N ASP A 503 9.82 -21.86 3.64
CA ASP A 503 11.25 -21.63 3.93
C ASP A 503 11.67 -20.16 3.80
N ARG A 504 11.07 -19.42 2.86
CA ARG A 504 11.38 -17.98 2.64
C ARG A 504 10.56 -17.02 3.51
N THR A 505 9.81 -17.53 4.48
CA THR A 505 8.97 -16.69 5.34
C THR A 505 9.80 -16.05 6.44
N TYR A 506 9.58 -14.76 6.65
CA TYR A 506 10.20 -13.98 7.70
C TYR A 506 9.21 -13.01 8.36
N VAL A 507 9.66 -12.42 9.47
CA VAL A 507 8.95 -11.33 10.16
C VAL A 507 9.78 -10.05 10.11
N VAL A 508 9.10 -8.92 9.98
CA VAL A 508 9.75 -7.62 9.87
C VAL A 508 10.15 -7.13 11.27
N LEU A 509 11.40 -6.69 11.42
CA LEU A 509 11.98 -6.21 12.69
C LEU A 509 11.97 -7.27 13.81
N ASP A 510 12.38 -8.50 13.50
CA ASP A 510 12.36 -9.60 14.48
C ASP A 510 13.22 -9.31 15.71
N HIS A 511 14.37 -8.65 15.54
CA HIS A 511 15.28 -8.22 16.61
C HIS A 511 14.62 -7.40 17.75
N LEU A 512 13.42 -6.83 17.54
CA LEU A 512 12.67 -6.13 18.59
C LEU A 512 11.84 -7.06 19.49
N ALA A 513 11.82 -8.36 19.21
CA ALA A 513 11.05 -9.38 19.93
C ALA A 513 9.55 -9.06 20.08
N VAL A 514 8.97 -8.31 19.14
CA VAL A 514 7.54 -7.91 19.21
C VAL A 514 6.58 -9.03 18.81
N LYS A 515 7.09 -10.13 18.24
CA LYS A 515 6.32 -11.31 17.82
C LYS A 515 5.10 -10.97 16.96
N PRO A 516 5.30 -10.45 15.73
CA PRO A 516 4.19 -10.08 14.85
C PRO A 516 3.39 -11.30 14.37
N ARG A 517 2.09 -11.12 14.18
CA ARG A 517 1.18 -12.12 13.59
C ARG A 517 1.03 -12.01 12.09
N VAL A 518 1.65 -10.99 11.50
CA VAL A 518 1.82 -10.88 10.06
C VAL A 518 3.22 -11.36 9.72
N THR A 519 3.30 -12.32 8.79
CA THR A 519 4.54 -12.78 8.19
C THR A 519 4.63 -12.33 6.73
N TYR A 520 5.85 -12.25 6.20
CA TYR A 520 6.10 -11.93 4.79
C TYR A 520 6.87 -13.08 4.17
N GLN A 521 6.51 -13.45 2.94
CA GLN A 521 7.37 -14.30 2.13
C GLN A 521 8.32 -13.38 1.36
N ALA A 522 9.62 -13.62 1.51
CA ALA A 522 10.66 -12.89 0.80
C ALA A 522 10.45 -12.97 -0.71
N ARG A 523 10.90 -11.95 -1.44
CA ARG A 523 10.69 -11.90 -2.88
C ARG A 523 11.78 -12.67 -3.60
N VAL A 524 11.38 -13.59 -4.47
CA VAL A 524 12.30 -14.32 -5.35
C VAL A 524 12.26 -13.69 -6.73
N ARG A 525 13.42 -13.23 -7.21
CA ARG A 525 13.60 -12.68 -8.56
C ARG A 525 14.08 -13.78 -9.50
N ASN A 526 13.74 -13.66 -10.77
CA ASN A 526 14.21 -14.59 -11.81
C ASN A 526 14.90 -13.81 -12.95
N PRO A 527 16.07 -13.21 -12.70
CA PRO A 527 16.79 -12.47 -13.73
C PRO A 527 17.37 -13.42 -14.79
N ASN A 528 17.48 -12.96 -16.02
CA ASN A 528 18.09 -13.72 -17.11
C ASN A 528 19.60 -13.45 -17.14
N ALA A 529 20.42 -14.50 -17.03
CA ALA A 529 21.89 -14.41 -17.05
C ALA A 529 22.47 -13.80 -18.34
N LEU A 530 21.72 -13.81 -19.44
CA LEU A 530 22.15 -13.24 -20.72
C LEU A 530 21.94 -11.72 -20.82
N MET A 531 21.22 -11.11 -19.88
CA MET A 531 20.90 -9.69 -19.92
C MET A 531 22.10 -8.85 -19.43
N PRO A 532 22.40 -7.69 -20.06
CA PRO A 532 23.54 -6.86 -19.66
C PRO A 532 23.48 -6.33 -18.21
N ASP A 533 22.28 -6.20 -17.66
CA ASP A 533 22.00 -5.75 -16.30
C ASP A 533 21.87 -6.91 -15.30
N TYR A 534 22.20 -8.14 -15.72
CA TYR A 534 22.22 -9.31 -14.84
C TYR A 534 23.15 -9.10 -13.65
N ARG A 535 22.69 -9.52 -12.47
CA ARG A 535 23.48 -9.61 -11.25
C ARG A 535 23.16 -10.93 -10.56
N GLU A 536 24.19 -11.56 -9.99
CA GLU A 536 24.06 -12.80 -9.23
C GLU A 536 23.19 -12.62 -7.98
N THR A 537 23.33 -11.47 -7.31
CA THR A 537 22.58 -11.11 -6.09
C THR A 537 21.73 -9.84 -6.32
N PRO A 538 20.50 -9.76 -5.79
CA PRO A 538 19.67 -8.55 -5.83
C PRO A 538 20.35 -7.33 -5.21
N LEU A 539 20.02 -6.13 -5.70
CA LEU A 539 20.60 -4.87 -5.22
C LEU A 539 20.31 -4.60 -3.74
N SER A 540 19.13 -4.98 -3.27
CA SER A 540 18.73 -4.86 -1.85
C SER A 540 19.61 -5.71 -0.93
N THR A 541 19.92 -6.94 -1.35
CA THR A 541 20.76 -7.87 -0.59
C THR A 541 22.21 -7.42 -0.60
N GLN A 542 22.71 -6.93 -1.74
CA GLN A 542 24.05 -6.32 -1.80
C GLN A 542 24.15 -5.08 -0.90
N GLU A 543 23.18 -4.17 -0.95
CA GLU A 543 23.14 -2.96 -0.11
C GLU A 543 23.13 -3.31 1.39
N PHE A 544 22.44 -4.37 1.79
CA PHE A 544 22.48 -4.88 3.16
C PHE A 544 23.89 -5.34 3.57
N LEU A 545 24.59 -6.09 2.71
CA LEU A 545 25.94 -6.58 2.98
C LEU A 545 26.96 -5.42 3.01
N ASP A 546 26.86 -4.47 2.09
CA ASP A 546 27.76 -3.32 1.99
C ASP A 546 27.68 -2.40 3.21
N GLU A 547 26.50 -2.28 3.82
CA GLU A 547 26.27 -1.51 5.06
C GLU A 547 26.59 -2.31 6.34
N GLY A 548 27.32 -3.43 6.22
CA GLY A 548 27.80 -4.24 7.33
C GLY A 548 26.81 -5.29 7.85
N GLY A 549 25.73 -5.57 7.11
CA GLY A 549 24.84 -6.69 7.36
C GLY A 549 25.56 -8.02 7.17
N THR A 550 25.22 -9.02 7.97
CA THR A 550 25.79 -10.36 7.88
C THR A 550 24.71 -11.40 7.72
N LEU A 551 24.94 -12.38 6.85
CA LEU A 551 24.04 -13.52 6.68
C LEU A 551 24.30 -14.51 7.80
N HIS A 552 23.44 -14.49 8.81
CA HIS A 552 23.53 -15.40 9.94
C HIS A 552 22.92 -16.75 9.55
N HIS A 553 23.74 -17.72 9.16
CA HIS A 553 23.24 -19.09 9.04
C HIS A 553 22.89 -19.63 10.44
N PRO A 554 21.66 -20.10 10.67
CA PRO A 554 21.31 -20.74 11.93
C PRO A 554 22.21 -21.98 12.09
N HIS A 555 23.00 -21.99 13.17
CA HIS A 555 23.95 -23.02 13.60
C HIS A 555 23.81 -24.41 12.92
N GLY A 556 24.84 -24.81 12.16
CA GLY A 556 24.85 -26.15 11.56
C GLY A 556 26.03 -26.55 10.67
N ALA A 557 27.24 -26.00 10.84
CA ALA A 557 28.45 -26.60 10.28
C ALA A 557 29.63 -26.36 11.23
N HIS A 558 29.88 -27.34 12.11
CA HIS A 558 31.19 -27.48 12.75
C HIS A 558 32.18 -27.90 11.65
N GLU A 559 32.83 -26.94 10.99
CA GLU A 559 34.14 -27.20 10.41
C GLU A 559 35.16 -27.10 11.53
N GLY A 560 35.58 -28.28 12.01
CA GLY A 560 36.74 -28.41 12.89
C GLY A 560 38.00 -27.97 12.17
N GLY A 561 38.32 -26.68 12.27
CA GLY A 561 39.63 -26.16 11.92
C GLY A 561 40.65 -26.59 12.96
N ASN A 562 41.54 -27.50 12.56
CA ASN A 562 42.74 -27.87 13.31
C ASN A 562 43.54 -26.61 13.68
N GLY A 563 43.60 -26.30 14.98
CA GLY A 563 44.52 -25.31 15.51
C GLY A 563 45.93 -25.87 15.50
N GLU A 564 46.74 -25.47 14.52
CA GLU A 564 48.19 -25.57 14.63
C GLU A 564 48.67 -24.54 15.66
N ALA A 565 49.15 -25.07 16.78
CA ALA A 565 49.82 -24.34 17.82
C ALA A 565 51.17 -23.82 17.30
N HIS A 566 51.32 -22.50 17.24
CA HIS A 566 52.64 -21.87 17.30
C HIS A 566 52.79 -21.19 18.66
N ALA A 567 53.53 -21.90 19.52
CA ALA A 567 54.12 -21.36 20.71
C ALA A 567 55.22 -20.35 20.34
N THR A 568 55.18 -19.17 20.96
CA THR A 568 56.38 -18.40 21.27
C THR A 568 56.32 -18.05 22.74
N ALA A 569 57.23 -18.67 23.49
CA ALA A 569 57.52 -18.38 24.89
C ALA A 569 58.38 -17.11 24.98
N ASP A 570 58.10 -16.31 26.01
CA ASP A 570 59.03 -15.57 26.87
C ASP A 570 58.23 -14.46 27.58
N ALA A 571 58.46 -14.03 28.81
CA ALA A 571 59.02 -14.55 30.04
C ALA A 571 58.75 -13.42 31.07
N ASP A 572 58.42 -13.80 32.31
CA ASP A 572 58.51 -13.01 33.56
C ASP A 572 57.90 -11.59 33.68
N ALA A 573 56.94 -11.45 34.62
CA ALA A 573 57.20 -10.77 35.89
C ALA A 573 55.96 -10.73 36.82
N GLY A 574 56.06 -11.43 37.96
CA GLY A 574 55.82 -10.86 39.29
C GLY A 574 54.43 -10.33 39.71
N GLU A 575 53.69 -11.20 40.41
CA GLU A 575 53.23 -11.03 41.81
C GLU A 575 52.33 -9.83 42.26
N LYS A 576 51.32 -10.21 43.08
CA LYS A 576 50.45 -9.42 43.99
C LYS A 576 49.19 -8.82 43.35
N GLY A 577 47.96 -8.96 43.86
CA GLY A 577 47.44 -9.44 45.14
C GLY A 577 46.17 -8.63 45.47
N GLY A 578 45.06 -9.29 45.79
CA GLY A 578 43.89 -8.82 46.57
C GLY A 578 43.21 -7.47 46.23
N HIS A 579 41.98 -7.53 45.70
CA HIS A 579 40.73 -7.31 46.44
C HIS A 579 39.52 -7.46 45.52
#